data_AF-A3XKZ8-F1
#
_entry.id   AF-A3XKZ8-F1
#
_cell.length_a   1.000
_cell.length_b   1.000
_cell.length_c   1.000
_cell.angle_alpha   90.00
_cell.angle_beta   90.00
_cell.angle_gamma   90.00
#
_symmetry.space_group_name_H-M   'P 1'
#
loop_
_entity.id
_entity.type
_entity.pdbx_description
1 polymer ?
#
loop_
_entity_poly.entity_id
_entity_poly.type
_entity_poly.pdbx_seq_one_letter_code
_entity_poly.pdbx_strand_id
1 'polypeptide(L)'
;MYRFSFKSVNLLLGVLVLLTSCLEVKEDDRYPYTQDELMGAWETEIPLHQDEWTGITGVDLQANNQATIHLVDMSGAHEYTGSWEASGTQDLKVMEFSYDLKIEYTDPEMTRIHLGNVYVKDDQLVFSSSKLTLHKQE
;
A
#
# COMPACT_ATOMS: atom_id res chain seq x y z
N MET A 1 27.21 -34.76 -47.53
CA MET A 1 28.39 -33.97 -47.14
C MET A 1 27.91 -32.57 -46.74
N TYR A 2 27.53 -32.38 -45.46
CA TYR A 2 27.03 -31.09 -44.97
C TYR A 2 28.21 -30.26 -44.44
N ARG A 3 28.55 -29.20 -45.16
CA ARG A 3 29.53 -28.19 -44.70
C ARG A 3 28.85 -27.34 -43.62
N PHE A 4 29.08 -27.66 -42.36
CA PHE A 4 28.77 -26.76 -41.25
C PHE A 4 29.74 -25.57 -41.30
N SER A 5 29.22 -24.39 -41.64
CA SER A 5 29.96 -23.14 -41.63
C SER A 5 30.08 -22.63 -40.18
N PHE A 6 31.30 -22.29 -39.75
CA PHE A 6 31.60 -21.72 -38.43
C PHE A 6 30.88 -20.39 -38.13
N LYS A 7 30.28 -19.75 -39.15
CA LYS A 7 29.51 -18.51 -39.00
C LYS A 7 28.14 -18.72 -38.35
N SER A 8 27.54 -19.90 -38.47
CA SER A 8 26.18 -20.16 -37.98
C SER A 8 26.14 -20.52 -36.49
N VAL A 9 27.26 -20.94 -35.89
CA VAL A 9 27.32 -21.35 -34.48
C VAL A 9 27.47 -20.14 -33.54
N ASN A 10 28.20 -19.10 -33.95
CA ASN A 10 28.35 -17.88 -33.16
C ASN A 10 27.08 -17.01 -33.12
N LEU A 11 26.19 -17.13 -34.10
CA LEU A 11 24.96 -16.34 -34.15
C LEU A 11 23.91 -16.84 -33.14
N LEU A 12 23.90 -18.15 -32.85
CA LEU A 12 23.00 -18.76 -31.88
C LEU A 12 23.39 -18.46 -30.41
N LEU A 13 24.68 -18.32 -30.11
CA LEU A 13 25.13 -17.90 -28.78
C LEU A 13 24.83 -16.42 -28.49
N GLY A 14 24.95 -15.54 -29.48
CA GLY A 14 24.66 -14.11 -29.31
C GLY A 14 23.18 -13.81 -29.06
N VAL A 15 22.27 -14.59 -29.65
CA VAL A 15 20.81 -14.43 -29.44
C VAL A 15 20.38 -14.92 -28.06
N LEU A 16 21.07 -15.92 -27.47
CA LEU A 16 20.74 -16.41 -26.14
C LEU A 16 21.10 -15.41 -25.02
N VAL A 17 22.20 -14.66 -25.18
CA VAL A 17 22.63 -13.63 -24.21
C VAL A 17 21.73 -12.38 -24.26
N LEU A 18 21.10 -12.10 -25.41
CA LEU A 18 20.17 -10.97 -25.56
C LEU A 18 18.76 -11.26 -25.02
N LEU A 19 18.41 -12.53 -24.80
CA LEU A 19 17.12 -12.93 -24.24
C LEU A 19 17.11 -12.98 -22.70
N THR A 20 18.26 -12.94 -22.04
CA THR A 20 18.33 -12.91 -20.57
C THR A 20 18.20 -11.51 -19.96
N SER A 21 18.24 -10.45 -20.78
CA SER A 21 18.21 -9.05 -20.31
C SER A 21 16.82 -8.40 -20.28
N CYS A 22 15.74 -9.15 -20.52
CA CYS A 22 14.35 -8.64 -20.45
C CYS A 22 13.44 -9.49 -19.54
N LEU A 23 14.01 -10.12 -18.51
CA LEU A 23 13.25 -10.36 -17.29
C LEU A 23 13.66 -9.28 -16.32
N GLU A 24 13.06 -8.10 -16.49
CA GLU A 24 12.83 -7.18 -15.40
C GLU A 24 11.94 -7.96 -14.42
N VAL A 25 12.60 -8.68 -13.50
CA VAL A 25 11.96 -9.11 -12.27
C VAL A 25 11.48 -7.81 -11.68
N LYS A 26 10.16 -7.59 -11.67
CA LYS A 26 9.58 -6.60 -10.77
C LYS A 26 10.00 -7.09 -9.39
N GLU A 27 11.11 -6.57 -8.88
CA GLU A 27 11.41 -6.67 -7.47
C GLU A 27 10.15 -6.17 -6.78
N ASP A 28 9.61 -7.06 -5.96
CA ASP A 28 8.57 -6.69 -5.03
C ASP A 28 9.26 -5.80 -4.00
N ASP A 29 9.42 -4.52 -4.35
CA ASP A 29 10.03 -3.44 -3.58
C ASP A 29 9.20 -3.11 -2.31
N ARG A 30 8.44 -4.10 -1.79
CA ARG A 30 7.84 -4.07 -0.47
C ARG A 30 8.96 -4.09 0.55
N TYR A 31 9.48 -2.90 0.83
CA TYR A 31 10.27 -2.67 2.02
C TYR A 31 9.34 -2.89 3.22
N PRO A 32 9.58 -3.91 4.07
CA PRO A 32 8.74 -4.10 5.24
C PRO A 32 9.03 -2.95 6.22
N TYR A 33 8.14 -1.96 6.25
CA TYR A 33 8.20 -0.88 7.22
C TYR A 33 8.03 -1.45 8.63
N THR A 34 8.90 -1.04 9.54
CA THR A 34 8.78 -1.39 10.95
C THR A 34 7.54 -0.72 11.56
N GLN A 35 7.04 -1.28 12.67
CA GLN A 35 5.91 -0.68 13.38
C GLN A 35 6.21 0.76 13.80
N ASP A 36 7.42 1.03 14.28
CA ASP A 36 7.85 2.38 14.69
C ASP A 36 7.86 3.35 13.50
N GLU A 37 8.26 2.90 12.31
CA GLU A 37 8.20 3.69 11.08
C GLU A 37 6.77 3.96 10.59
N LEU A 38 5.78 3.16 11.00
CA LEU A 38 4.38 3.36 10.63
C LEU A 38 3.60 4.19 11.66
N MET A 39 3.99 4.14 12.93
CA MET A 39 3.37 4.95 13.99
C MET A 39 3.44 6.45 13.70
N GLY A 40 2.44 7.18 14.19
CA GLY A 40 2.29 8.63 14.02
C GLY A 40 0.96 9.02 13.39
N ALA A 41 0.84 10.31 13.04
CA ALA A 41 -0.33 10.87 12.41
C ALA A 41 -0.28 10.69 10.89
N TRP A 42 -1.41 10.36 10.30
CA TRP A 42 -1.61 10.19 8.87
C TRP A 42 -2.85 10.99 8.45
N GLU A 43 -2.77 11.75 7.36
CA GLU A 43 -3.86 12.64 6.94
C GLU A 43 -4.30 12.36 5.51
N THR A 44 -5.58 12.57 5.24
CA THR A 44 -6.12 12.53 3.88
C THR A 44 -5.86 13.88 3.21
N GLU A 45 -5.41 13.88 1.95
CA GLU A 45 -5.40 15.10 1.14
C GLU A 45 -6.85 15.50 0.83
N ILE A 46 -7.35 16.55 1.50
CA ILE A 46 -8.68 17.09 1.25
C ILE A 46 -8.55 18.21 0.21
N PRO A 47 -9.19 18.11 -0.97
CA PRO A 47 -9.20 19.16 -1.98
C PRO A 47 -9.69 20.51 -1.43
N LEU A 48 -8.90 21.55 -1.63
CA LEU A 48 -9.35 22.94 -1.51
C LEU A 48 -10.60 23.08 -2.40
N HIS A 49 -11.74 23.52 -1.85
CA HIS A 49 -13.07 23.62 -2.50
C HIS A 49 -14.01 22.41 -2.37
N GLN A 50 -13.70 21.41 -1.55
CA GLN A 50 -14.74 20.52 -1.03
C GLN A 50 -15.34 21.13 0.23
N ASP A 51 -16.34 21.98 0.03
CA ASP A 51 -17.06 22.69 1.10
C ASP A 51 -17.75 21.70 2.09
N GLU A 52 -17.92 20.43 1.70
CA GLU A 52 -18.54 19.37 2.50
C GLU A 52 -17.83 18.01 2.30
N TRP A 53 -16.54 17.90 2.65
CA TRP A 53 -15.88 16.59 2.69
C TRP A 53 -16.57 15.69 3.73
N THR A 54 -16.87 14.45 3.33
CA THR A 54 -17.30 13.40 4.25
C THR A 54 -16.41 12.18 4.07
N GLY A 55 -15.99 11.60 5.19
CA GLY A 55 -15.04 10.49 5.22
C GLY A 55 -13.93 10.70 6.24
N ILE A 56 -12.98 9.77 6.23
CA ILE A 56 -11.79 9.86 7.07
C ILE A 56 -10.99 11.10 6.67
N THR A 57 -10.60 11.89 7.66
CA THR A 57 -9.70 13.04 7.50
C THR A 57 -8.29 12.71 7.98
N GLY A 58 -8.15 11.78 8.92
CA GLY A 58 -6.85 11.31 9.38
C GLY A 58 -6.93 10.08 10.27
N VAL A 59 -5.77 9.50 10.57
CA VAL A 59 -5.60 8.34 11.44
C VAL A 59 -4.32 8.51 12.26
N ASP A 60 -4.40 8.32 13.57
CA ASP A 60 -3.24 8.22 14.44
C ASP A 60 -2.94 6.75 14.75
N LEU A 61 -1.79 6.26 14.30
CA LEU A 61 -1.30 4.91 14.60
C LEU A 61 -0.42 4.93 15.85
N GLN A 62 -0.84 4.19 16.87
CA GLN A 62 -0.26 4.22 18.22
C GLN A 62 0.31 2.86 18.62
N ALA A 63 1.11 2.84 19.69
CA ALA A 63 1.66 1.61 20.24
C ALA A 63 0.56 0.61 20.64
N ASN A 64 0.92 -0.67 20.75
CA ASN A 64 0.02 -1.78 21.07
C ASN A 64 -1.11 -1.96 20.03
N ASN A 65 -0.82 -1.65 18.75
CA ASN A 65 -1.75 -1.85 17.64
C ASN A 65 -3.08 -1.05 17.79
N GLN A 66 -3.06 0.08 18.50
CA GLN A 66 -4.22 0.97 18.66
C GLN A 66 -4.22 2.07 17.62
N ALA A 67 -5.39 2.44 17.12
CA ALA A 67 -5.56 3.55 16.20
C ALA A 67 -6.67 4.50 16.65
N THR A 68 -6.51 5.79 16.40
CA THR A 68 -7.59 6.79 16.46
C THR A 68 -7.94 7.20 15.04
N ILE A 69 -9.20 7.07 14.65
CA ILE A 69 -9.70 7.44 13.33
C ILE A 69 -10.46 8.76 13.44
N HIS A 70 -10.04 9.76 12.67
CA HIS A 70 -10.69 11.05 12.55
C HIS A 70 -11.58 11.04 11.31
N LEU A 71 -12.87 11.32 11.49
CA LEU A 71 -13.87 11.25 10.43
C LEU A 71 -14.79 12.46 10.48
N VAL A 72 -15.18 12.99 9.33
CA VAL A 72 -16.20 14.02 9.21
C VAL A 72 -17.39 13.46 8.43
N ASP A 73 -18.60 13.69 8.91
CA ASP A 73 -19.85 13.40 8.21
C ASP A 73 -20.85 14.56 8.33
N MET A 74 -22.10 14.37 7.86
CA MET A 74 -23.14 15.39 7.91
C MET A 74 -23.53 15.83 9.33
N SER A 75 -23.20 15.04 10.36
CA SER A 75 -23.46 15.35 11.77
C SER A 75 -22.28 16.03 12.46
N GLY A 76 -21.10 16.07 11.84
CA GLY A 76 -19.92 16.77 12.33
C GLY A 76 -18.66 15.92 12.28
N ALA A 77 -17.67 16.33 13.08
CA ALA A 77 -16.43 15.59 13.26
C ALA A 77 -16.56 14.56 14.39
N HIS A 78 -16.00 13.38 14.17
CA HIS A 78 -16.02 12.23 15.08
C HIS A 78 -14.65 11.61 15.20
N GLU A 79 -14.41 11.01 16.37
CA GLU A 79 -13.26 10.16 16.62
C GLU A 79 -13.72 8.74 16.96
N TYR A 80 -13.10 7.75 16.33
CA TYR A 80 -13.34 6.34 16.62
C TYR A 80 -12.04 5.65 17.02
N THR A 81 -12.12 4.81 18.05
CA THR A 81 -11.02 3.92 18.39
C THR A 81 -11.06 2.69 17.47
N GLY A 82 -9.88 2.32 16.98
CA GLY A 82 -9.67 1.16 16.13
C GLY A 82 -8.39 0.43 16.48
N SER A 83 -8.00 -0.47 15.60
CA SER A 83 -6.73 -1.18 15.63
C SER A 83 -6.02 -1.07 14.29
N TRP A 84 -4.72 -1.33 14.33
CA TRP A 84 -3.92 -1.44 13.11
C TRP A 84 -2.93 -2.60 13.19
N GLU A 85 -2.50 -3.07 12.04
CA GLU A 85 -1.55 -4.17 11.91
C GLU A 85 -0.60 -3.90 10.74
N ALA A 86 0.70 -3.94 11.00
CA ALA A 86 1.72 -3.89 9.97
C ALA A 86 1.91 -5.28 9.36
N SER A 87 1.96 -5.33 8.02
CA SER A 87 2.33 -6.50 7.21
C SER A 87 1.56 -7.77 7.53
N GLY A 88 0.67 -8.19 6.64
CA GLY A 88 -0.06 -9.43 6.83
C GLY A 88 -0.73 -9.93 5.57
N THR A 89 -1.52 -10.98 5.77
CA THR A 89 -2.35 -11.59 4.73
C THR A 89 -3.77 -11.75 5.26
N GLN A 90 -4.75 -11.50 4.42
CA GLN A 90 -6.15 -11.71 4.76
C GLN A 90 -6.88 -12.45 3.65
N ASP A 91 -7.53 -13.55 4.02
CA ASP A 91 -8.40 -14.31 3.15
C ASP A 91 -9.69 -13.56 2.85
N LEU A 92 -9.85 -13.12 1.61
CA LEU A 92 -11.06 -12.50 1.08
C LEU A 92 -11.82 -13.50 0.20
N LYS A 93 -12.32 -14.57 0.83
CA LYS A 93 -13.13 -15.69 0.27
C LYS A 93 -12.50 -16.46 -0.91
N VAL A 94 -12.18 -15.78 -2.00
CA VAL A 94 -11.67 -16.33 -3.26
C VAL A 94 -10.24 -15.86 -3.56
N MET A 95 -9.67 -15.00 -2.74
CA MET A 95 -8.34 -14.41 -2.92
C MET A 95 -7.70 -14.14 -1.56
N GLU A 96 -6.43 -14.47 -1.41
CA GLU A 96 -5.60 -14.00 -0.31
C GLU A 96 -5.06 -12.62 -0.69
N PHE A 97 -5.27 -11.62 0.17
CA PHE A 97 -4.76 -10.27 -0.02
C PHE A 97 -3.61 -10.02 0.94
N SER A 98 -2.40 -9.81 0.42
CA SER A 98 -1.28 -9.30 1.22
C SER A 98 -1.40 -7.78 1.37
N TYR A 99 -1.14 -7.27 2.56
CA TYR A 99 -1.15 -5.84 2.86
C TYR A 99 0.10 -5.44 3.64
N ASP A 100 0.53 -4.19 3.49
CA ASP A 100 1.61 -3.60 4.30
C ASP A 100 1.03 -2.96 5.56
N LEU A 101 -0.21 -2.46 5.48
CA LEU A 101 -0.93 -1.88 6.60
C LEU A 101 -2.42 -2.25 6.53
N LYS A 102 -2.95 -2.71 7.66
CA LYS A 102 -4.37 -2.90 7.91
C LYS A 102 -4.82 -1.89 8.96
N ILE A 103 -5.92 -1.19 8.71
CA ILE A 103 -6.60 -0.29 9.66
C ILE A 103 -8.03 -0.79 9.83
N GLU A 104 -8.46 -1.03 11.06
CA GLU A 104 -9.79 -1.55 11.38
C GLU A 104 -10.45 -0.71 12.48
N TYR A 105 -11.69 -0.30 12.27
CA TYR A 105 -12.47 0.44 13.27
C TYR A 105 -13.95 0.15 13.11
N THR A 106 -14.74 0.46 14.15
CA THR A 106 -16.19 0.32 14.13
C THR A 106 -16.83 1.68 14.36
N ASP A 107 -17.56 2.15 13.35
CA ASP A 107 -18.48 3.29 13.48
C ASP A 107 -19.88 2.78 13.89
N PRO A 108 -20.87 3.66 14.16
CA PRO A 108 -22.21 3.24 14.55
C PRO A 108 -22.96 2.39 13.52
N GLU A 109 -22.57 2.42 12.25
CA GLU A 109 -23.21 1.68 11.16
C GLU A 109 -22.59 0.30 10.96
N MET A 110 -21.25 0.22 10.95
CA MET A 110 -20.53 -1.01 10.66
C MET A 110 -19.05 -1.00 11.04
N THR A 111 -18.47 -2.19 11.15
CA THR A 111 -17.01 -2.38 11.16
C THR A 111 -16.44 -2.17 9.76
N ARG A 112 -15.40 -1.37 9.66
CA ARG A 112 -14.67 -1.06 8.42
C ARG A 112 -13.24 -1.56 8.54
N ILE A 113 -12.74 -2.16 7.46
CA ILE A 113 -11.38 -2.67 7.34
C ILE A 113 -10.78 -2.07 6.07
N HIS A 114 -9.66 -1.36 6.23
CA HIS A 114 -8.85 -0.85 5.14
C HIS A 114 -7.58 -1.68 5.06
N LEU A 115 -7.46 -2.46 3.99
CA LEU A 115 -6.25 -3.19 3.64
C LEU A 115 -5.56 -2.41 2.51
N GLY A 116 -4.29 -2.08 2.70
CA GLY A 116 -3.56 -1.28 1.73
C GLY A 116 -2.06 -1.49 1.78
N ASN A 117 -1.41 -0.86 0.80
CA ASN A 117 0.04 -0.86 0.66
C ASN A 117 0.59 0.45 1.17
N VAL A 118 1.83 0.42 1.64
CA VAL A 118 2.58 1.61 2.03
C VAL A 118 3.72 1.78 1.04
N TYR A 119 3.93 3.00 0.56
CA TYR A 119 5.03 3.32 -0.34
C TYR A 119 5.51 4.75 -0.11
N VAL A 120 6.72 5.06 -0.57
CA VAL A 120 7.24 6.43 -0.55
C VAL A 120 6.80 7.14 -1.83
N LYS A 121 6.23 8.34 -1.68
CA LYS A 121 5.93 9.26 -2.77
C LYS A 121 6.33 10.67 -2.33
N ASP A 122 7.12 11.34 -3.15
CA ASP A 122 7.60 12.71 -2.87
C ASP A 122 8.26 12.84 -1.48
N ASP A 123 9.12 11.87 -1.14
CA ASP A 123 9.80 11.72 0.16
C ASP A 123 8.88 11.53 1.39
N GLN A 124 7.58 11.30 1.17
CA GLN A 124 6.59 11.05 2.22
C GLN A 124 6.07 9.61 2.16
N LEU A 125 5.81 9.01 3.33
CA LEU A 125 5.10 7.73 3.39
C LEU A 125 3.62 7.92 3.07
N VAL A 126 3.13 7.11 2.14
CA VAL A 126 1.74 7.11 1.68
C VAL A 126 1.15 5.72 1.86
N PHE A 127 0.04 5.66 2.59
CA PHE A 127 -0.82 4.50 2.66
C PHE A 127 -1.88 4.62 1.57
N SER A 128 -2.09 3.55 0.79
CA SER A 128 -3.12 3.52 -0.23
C SER A 128 -3.91 2.22 -0.19
N SER A 129 -5.23 2.37 -0.10
CA SER A 129 -6.23 1.31 -0.22
C SER A 129 -7.27 1.68 -1.27
N SER A 130 -8.20 0.78 -1.57
CA SER A 130 -9.25 1.01 -2.59
C SER A 130 -10.10 2.28 -2.41
N LYS A 131 -10.22 2.82 -1.19
CA LYS A 131 -11.09 3.97 -0.87
C LYS A 131 -10.44 5.00 0.06
N LEU A 132 -9.18 4.83 0.42
CA LEU A 132 -8.52 5.67 1.39
C LEU A 132 -7.05 5.80 1.02
N THR A 133 -6.60 7.05 0.89
CA THR A 133 -5.19 7.41 0.74
C THR A 133 -4.83 8.34 1.89
N LEU A 134 -3.78 7.98 2.62
CA LEU A 134 -3.29 8.75 3.76
C LEU A 134 -1.81 9.06 3.60
N HIS A 135 -1.41 10.23 4.06
CA HIS A 135 -0.07 10.76 3.99
C HIS A 135 0.48 10.93 5.40
N LYS A 136 1.61 10.29 5.69
CA LYS A 136 2.23 10.37 7.01
C LYS A 136 2.75 11.78 7.28
N GLN A 137 2.39 12.34 8.43
CA GLN A 137 2.90 13.63 8.87
C GLN A 137 4.28 13.46 9.54
N GLU A 138 5.15 14.46 9.36
CA GLU A 138 6.50 14.50 9.98
C GLU A 138 6.48 14.69 11.50
#